data_AF-A0A124IGS6-F1
#
_entry.id   AF-A0A124IGS6-F1
#
_cell.length_a   1.000
_cell.length_b   1.000
_cell.length_c   1.000
_cell.angle_alpha   90.00
_cell.angle_beta   90.00
_cell.angle_gamma   90.00
#
_symmetry.space_group_name_H-M   'P 1'
#
loop_
_entity.id
_entity.type
_entity.pdbx_description
1 polymer ?
#
loop_
_entity_poly.entity_id
_entity_poly.type
_entity_poly.pdbx_seq_one_letter_code
_entity_poly.pdbx_strand_id
1 'polypeptide(L)'
;MLVLLLMFFLWKQVTLRRFGHHEVVELEITLGGMGRMLIKPSYDEMRIAHKAWVELSTRKAGLLFDEEDDVIVEVYDSWYQLFREMRVLVKEIPIERIRTQKSTGQLVKVLIGALNKGLRPHLTRWQAKFRRWYEWRIEQENKNDGMLTPQELQREYPHYEQLKEELKIINVELIQYVNELEKLAHGDKP
;
A
#
# COMPACT_ATOMS: atom_id res chain seq x y z
N MET A 1 34.69 13.26 -40.28
CA MET A 1 33.94 14.09 -39.30
C MET A 1 32.42 13.99 -39.49
N LEU A 2 31.89 14.23 -40.70
CA LEU A 2 30.44 14.14 -41.00
C LEU A 2 29.80 12.78 -40.70
N VAL A 3 30.45 11.66 -41.06
CA VAL A 3 29.94 10.30 -40.80
C VAL A 3 29.83 9.99 -39.30
N LEU A 4 30.80 10.44 -38.51
CA LEU A 4 30.81 10.25 -37.05
C LEU A 4 29.72 11.08 -36.37
N LEU A 5 29.45 12.30 -36.85
CA LEU A 5 28.34 13.13 -36.38
C LEU A 5 26.98 12.51 -36.72
N LEU A 6 26.85 11.90 -37.90
CA LEU A 6 25.63 11.22 -38.34
C LEU A 6 25.38 9.94 -37.54
N MET A 7 26.42 9.15 -37.28
CA MET A 7 26.33 7.99 -36.40
C MET A 7 26.01 8.38 -34.96
N PHE A 8 26.60 9.46 -34.43
CA PHE A 8 26.27 9.98 -33.10
C PHE A 8 24.81 10.44 -33.04
N PHE A 9 24.31 11.13 -34.06
CA PHE A 9 22.93 11.61 -34.12
C PHE A 9 21.91 10.47 -34.24
N LEU A 10 22.20 9.46 -35.07
CA LEU A 10 21.39 8.23 -35.19
C LEU A 10 21.44 7.41 -33.90
N TRP A 11 22.61 7.26 -33.28
CA TRP A 11 22.75 6.58 -32.00
C TRP A 11 21.98 7.31 -30.91
N LYS A 12 22.04 8.65 -30.85
CA LYS A 12 21.27 9.48 -29.93
C LYS A 12 19.77 9.33 -30.18
N GLN A 13 19.31 9.34 -31.43
CA GLN A 13 17.89 9.12 -31.77
C GLN A 13 17.42 7.70 -31.41
N VAL A 14 18.22 6.67 -31.66
CA VAL A 14 17.88 5.28 -31.32
C VAL A 14 17.91 5.06 -29.81
N THR A 15 18.85 5.65 -29.07
CA THR A 15 18.86 5.62 -27.60
C THR A 15 17.69 6.41 -27.01
N LEU A 16 17.38 7.60 -27.54
CA LEU A 16 16.18 8.38 -27.16
C LEU A 16 14.87 7.64 -27.47
N ARG A 17 14.80 6.86 -28.55
CA ARG A 17 13.62 6.04 -28.90
C ARG A 17 13.53 4.73 -28.10
N ARG A 18 14.67 4.14 -27.69
CA ARG A 18 14.71 2.95 -26.82
C ARG A 18 14.35 3.28 -25.37
N PHE A 19 14.54 4.53 -24.93
CA PHE A 19 14.10 4.99 -23.62
C PHE A 19 12.63 5.46 -23.63
N GLY A 20 11.73 4.48 -23.66
CA GLY A 20 10.52 4.54 -22.83
C GLY A 20 9.26 5.17 -23.43
N HIS A 21 8.66 4.51 -24.42
CA HIS A 21 7.20 4.54 -24.52
C HIS A 21 6.63 3.52 -23.53
N HIS A 22 6.43 3.92 -22.27
CA HIS A 22 5.55 3.18 -21.38
C HIS A 22 4.11 3.60 -21.67
N GLU A 23 3.22 2.60 -21.73
CA GLU A 23 1.80 2.82 -21.98
C GLU A 23 1.15 3.55 -20.80
N VAL A 24 0.01 4.18 -21.06
CA VAL A 24 -0.80 4.76 -19.98
C VAL A 24 -1.42 3.62 -19.21
N VAL A 25 -1.08 3.52 -17.93
CA VAL A 25 -1.66 2.57 -17.00
C VAL A 25 -2.89 3.21 -16.37
N GLU A 26 -4.04 2.57 -16.56
CA GLU A 26 -5.27 2.91 -15.86
C GLU A 26 -5.34 2.15 -14.54
N LEU A 27 -5.44 2.90 -13.45
CA LEU A 27 -5.62 2.38 -12.10
C LEU A 27 -7.04 2.65 -11.63
N GLU A 28 -7.66 1.68 -10.99
CA GLU A 28 -8.94 1.85 -10.30
C GLU A 28 -8.71 1.57 -8.83
N ILE A 29 -8.71 2.59 -7.96
CA ILE A 29 -8.39 2.37 -6.54
C ILE A 29 -9.61 2.64 -5.68
N THR A 30 -10.18 1.58 -5.12
CA THR A 30 -11.35 1.69 -4.23
C THR A 30 -10.95 2.18 -2.85
N LEU A 31 -9.75 1.82 -2.38
CA LEU A 31 -9.22 2.18 -1.07
C LEU A 31 -9.30 3.68 -0.81
N GLY A 32 -10.08 4.07 0.20
CA GLY A 32 -10.28 5.47 0.58
C GLY A 32 -11.01 6.32 -0.47
N GLY A 33 -11.76 5.69 -1.38
CA GLY A 33 -12.55 6.34 -2.42
C GLY A 33 -11.72 7.15 -3.42
N MET A 34 -10.51 6.70 -3.75
CA MET A 34 -9.62 7.43 -4.65
C MET A 34 -10.07 7.37 -6.11
N GLY A 35 -10.78 6.30 -6.49
CA GLY A 35 -11.34 6.12 -7.82
C GLY A 35 -10.29 5.91 -8.90
N ARG A 36 -10.66 6.29 -10.13
CA ARG A 36 -9.87 6.03 -11.33
C ARG A 36 -8.76 7.06 -11.55
N MET A 37 -7.57 6.58 -11.91
CA MET A 37 -6.41 7.41 -12.24
C MET A 37 -5.66 6.88 -13.45
N LEU A 38 -5.25 7.77 -14.35
CA LEU A 38 -4.41 7.44 -15.50
C LEU A 38 -2.98 7.92 -15.26
N ILE A 39 -2.02 7.00 -15.25
CA ILE A 39 -0.60 7.30 -15.02
C ILE A 39 0.19 6.81 -16.21
N LYS A 40 1.05 7.66 -16.77
CA LYS A 40 2.07 7.25 -17.73
C LYS A 40 3.41 7.15 -17.00
N PRO A 41 3.79 5.99 -16.44
CA PRO A 41 4.96 5.90 -15.58
C PRO A 41 6.26 5.99 -16.39
N SER A 42 7.26 6.64 -15.84
CA SER A 42 8.66 6.45 -16.22
C SER A 42 9.23 5.24 -15.49
N TYR A 43 10.43 4.81 -15.88
CA TYR A 43 11.14 3.74 -15.18
C TYR A 43 11.35 4.02 -13.69
N ASP A 44 11.52 5.29 -13.31
CA ASP A 44 11.67 5.66 -11.89
C ASP A 44 10.35 5.47 -11.12
N GLU A 45 9.21 5.84 -11.71
CA GLU A 45 7.90 5.57 -11.10
C GLU A 45 7.64 4.06 -10.98
N MET A 46 7.93 3.27 -12.02
CA MET A 46 7.78 1.81 -11.98
C MET A 46 8.64 1.19 -10.87
N ARG A 47 9.88 1.65 -10.72
CA ARG A 47 10.78 1.17 -9.65
C ARG A 47 10.24 1.51 -8.26
N ILE A 48 9.70 2.71 -8.06
CA ILE A 48 9.08 3.10 -6.78
C ILE A 48 7.81 2.28 -6.53
N ALA A 49 6.97 2.09 -7.55
CA ALA A 49 5.77 1.26 -7.46
C ALA A 49 6.13 -0.19 -7.12
N HIS A 50 7.18 -0.76 -7.72
CA HIS A 50 7.69 -2.08 -7.38
C HIS A 50 8.11 -2.19 -5.92
N LYS A 51 8.88 -1.23 -5.39
CA LYS A 51 9.25 -1.21 -3.96
C LYS A 51 8.01 -1.18 -3.06
N ALA A 52 7.04 -0.33 -3.38
CA ALA A 52 5.79 -0.24 -2.63
C ALA A 52 4.99 -1.54 -2.70
N TRP A 53 4.88 -2.15 -3.87
CA TRP A 53 4.23 -3.44 -4.07
C TRP A 53 4.88 -4.54 -3.25
N VAL A 54 6.22 -4.68 -3.26
CA VAL A 54 6.94 -5.66 -2.43
C VAL A 54 6.63 -5.48 -0.94
N GLU A 55 6.66 -4.25 -0.43
CA GLU A 55 6.33 -3.98 0.97
C GLU A 55 4.90 -4.36 1.32
N LEU A 56 3.95 -4.18 0.41
CA LEU A 56 2.54 -4.49 0.63
C LEU A 56 2.22 -5.97 0.49
N SER A 57 2.74 -6.63 -0.55
CA SER A 57 2.41 -8.01 -0.92
C SER A 57 3.04 -9.05 0.01
N THR A 58 4.07 -8.68 0.78
CA THR A 58 4.78 -9.58 1.70
C THR A 58 4.30 -9.47 3.16
N ARG A 59 3.27 -8.64 3.42
CA ARG A 59 2.74 -8.38 4.76
C ARG A 59 1.32 -8.92 4.91
N LYS A 60 0.81 -8.93 6.16
CA LYS A 60 -0.61 -9.16 6.45
C LYS A 60 -1.55 -8.18 5.73
N ALA A 61 -1.06 -7.02 5.28
CA ALA A 61 -1.83 -6.09 4.46
C ALA A 61 -2.21 -6.65 3.07
N GLY A 62 -1.42 -7.58 2.53
CA GLY A 62 -1.66 -8.23 1.24
C GLY A 62 -2.37 -9.59 1.33
N LEU A 63 -2.78 -10.01 2.52
CA LEU A 63 -3.47 -11.28 2.76
C LEU A 63 -4.87 -11.01 3.29
N LEU A 64 -5.83 -11.88 2.97
CA LEU A 64 -7.17 -11.80 3.54
C LEU A 64 -7.11 -12.03 5.05
N PHE A 65 -7.85 -11.21 5.81
CA PHE A 65 -7.98 -11.40 7.25
C PHE A 65 -8.70 -12.72 7.55
N ASP A 66 -8.03 -13.55 8.33
CA ASP A 66 -8.55 -14.84 8.80
C ASP A 66 -9.15 -14.69 10.20
N GLU A 67 -10.46 -14.89 10.33
CA GLU A 67 -11.16 -14.71 11.62
C GLU A 67 -10.78 -15.78 12.66
N GLU A 68 -10.27 -16.93 12.21
CA GLU A 68 -9.88 -18.04 13.07
C GLU A 68 -8.43 -17.93 13.51
N ASP A 69 -7.54 -17.51 12.61
CA ASP A 69 -6.11 -17.53 12.86
C ASP A 69 -5.51 -16.14 13.19
N ASP A 70 -6.09 -15.04 12.71
CA ASP A 70 -5.49 -13.70 12.89
C ASP A 70 -5.90 -13.02 14.20
N VAL A 71 -4.90 -12.37 14.82
CA VAL A 71 -5.10 -11.48 15.96
C VAL A 71 -5.11 -10.03 15.50
N ILE A 72 -6.20 -9.31 15.76
CA ILE A 72 -6.43 -7.92 15.27
C ILE A 72 -5.30 -6.97 15.69
N VAL A 73 -4.75 -7.12 16.91
CA VAL A 73 -3.67 -6.24 17.38
C VAL A 73 -2.39 -6.39 16.54
N GLU A 74 -2.09 -7.60 16.08
CA GLU A 74 -0.94 -7.90 15.22
C GLU A 74 -1.16 -7.41 13.80
N VAL A 75 -2.39 -7.55 13.28
CA VAL A 75 -2.79 -6.95 11.99
C VAL A 75 -2.58 -5.43 12.04
N TYR A 76 -3.00 -4.78 13.12
CA TYR A 76 -2.78 -3.35 13.32
C TYR A 76 -1.32 -2.96 13.45
N ASP A 77 -0.49 -3.77 14.08
CA ASP A 77 0.96 -3.52 14.13
C ASP A 77 1.59 -3.65 12.74
N SER A 78 1.20 -4.65 11.95
CA SER A 78 1.62 -4.78 10.55
C SER A 78 1.17 -3.58 9.71
N TRP A 79 -0.09 -3.13 9.84
CA TRP A 79 -0.61 -1.98 9.09
C TRP A 79 0.06 -0.68 9.50
N TYR A 80 0.33 -0.47 10.79
CA TYR A 80 1.02 0.71 11.27
C TYR A 80 2.49 0.76 10.81
N GLN A 81 3.19 -0.38 10.78
CA GLN A 81 4.54 -0.46 10.20
C GLN A 81 4.54 -0.10 8.71
N LEU A 82 3.54 -0.55 7.95
CA LEU A 82 3.38 -0.20 6.54
C LEU A 82 3.33 1.32 6.32
N PHE A 83 2.64 2.10 7.17
CA PHE A 83 2.68 3.57 7.08
C PHE A 83 4.10 4.14 7.14
N ARG A 84 4.97 3.54 7.96
CA ARG A 84 6.34 4.01 8.13
C ARG A 84 7.14 3.74 6.86
N GLU A 85 7.10 2.52 6.35
CA GLU A 85 7.84 2.14 5.13
C GLU A 85 7.37 2.92 3.91
N MET A 86 6.06 3.03 3.71
CA MET A 86 5.52 3.80 2.60
C MET A 86 5.89 5.28 2.69
N ARG A 87 5.94 5.85 3.90
CA ARG A 87 6.41 7.23 4.11
C ARG A 87 7.90 7.38 3.80
N VAL A 88 8.74 6.38 4.08
CA VAL A 88 10.15 6.38 3.70
C VAL A 88 10.27 6.39 2.18
N LEU A 89 9.57 5.50 1.47
CA LEU A 89 9.57 5.45 0.01
C LEU A 89 9.15 6.78 -0.63
N VAL A 90 8.08 7.40 -0.13
CA VAL A 90 7.60 8.69 -0.63
C VAL A 90 8.63 9.81 -0.41
N LYS A 91 9.37 9.78 0.71
CA LYS A 91 10.43 10.77 0.99
C LYS A 91 11.64 10.66 0.05
N GLU A 92 11.87 9.51 -0.58
CA GLU A 92 12.95 9.34 -1.56
C GLU A 92 12.67 10.10 -2.87
N ILE A 93 11.43 10.53 -3.11
CA ILE A 93 11.02 11.18 -4.35
C ILE A 93 11.48 12.64 -4.35
N PRO A 94 12.34 13.07 -5.29
CA PRO A 94 12.80 14.46 -5.36
C PRO A 94 11.65 15.42 -5.65
N ILE A 95 11.62 16.56 -4.94
CA ILE A 95 10.55 17.55 -5.09
C ILE A 95 10.51 18.16 -6.50
N GLU A 96 11.66 18.25 -7.16
CA GLU A 96 11.78 18.74 -8.54
C GLU A 96 11.01 17.84 -9.50
N ARG A 97 11.03 16.52 -9.30
CA ARG A 97 10.27 15.57 -10.13
C ARG A 97 8.78 15.73 -9.91
N ILE A 98 8.32 15.87 -8.67
CA ILE A 98 6.91 16.11 -8.35
C ILE A 98 6.38 17.37 -9.08
N ARG A 99 7.21 18.42 -9.20
CA ARG A 99 6.84 19.69 -9.86
C ARG A 99 6.89 19.62 -11.39
N THR A 100 7.77 18.80 -11.95
CA THR A 100 8.05 18.77 -13.40
C THR A 100 7.37 17.60 -14.12
N GLN A 101 7.03 16.53 -13.41
CA GLN A 101 6.49 15.30 -13.96
C GLN A 101 5.11 15.01 -13.35
N LYS A 102 4.07 15.10 -14.18
CA LYS A 102 2.68 14.82 -13.76
C LYS A 102 2.53 13.39 -13.21
N SER A 103 3.19 12.41 -13.84
CA SER A 103 3.18 11.00 -13.41
C SER A 103 3.71 10.82 -12.00
N THR A 104 4.83 11.47 -11.65
CA THR A 104 5.39 11.44 -10.29
C THR A 104 4.41 12.00 -9.26
N GLY A 105 3.79 13.15 -9.56
CA GLY A 105 2.78 13.75 -8.68
C GLY A 105 1.55 12.85 -8.50
N GLN A 106 1.14 12.11 -9.54
CA GLN A 106 0.07 11.12 -9.45
C GLN A 106 0.48 9.90 -8.61
N LEU A 107 1.68 9.37 -8.80
CA LEU A 107 2.21 8.28 -7.98
C LEU A 107 2.26 8.70 -6.50
N VAL A 108 2.75 9.89 -6.17
CA VAL A 108 2.73 10.40 -4.79
C VAL A 108 1.31 10.44 -4.22
N LYS A 109 0.31 10.85 -5.01
CA LYS A 109 -1.10 10.81 -4.59
C LYS A 109 -1.59 9.39 -4.35
N VAL A 110 -1.21 8.43 -5.20
CA VAL A 110 -1.54 7.00 -5.04
C VAL A 110 -0.96 6.46 -3.73
N LEU A 111 0.33 6.72 -3.47
CA LEU A 111 1.03 6.21 -2.28
C LEU A 111 0.53 6.85 -0.99
N ILE A 112 0.36 8.17 -0.95
CA ILE A 112 -0.09 8.89 0.25
C ILE A 112 -1.60 8.72 0.47
N GLY A 113 -2.39 8.71 -0.61
CA GLY A 113 -3.84 8.69 -0.55
C GLY A 113 -4.38 7.40 0.05
N ALA A 114 -3.83 6.25 -0.35
CA ALA A 114 -4.16 4.94 0.22
C ALA A 114 -3.99 4.91 1.75
N LEU A 115 -2.87 5.45 2.23
CA LEU A 115 -2.57 5.55 3.66
C LEU A 115 -3.53 6.50 4.39
N ASN A 116 -3.70 7.72 3.88
CA ASN A 116 -4.39 8.77 4.62
C ASN A 116 -5.92 8.70 4.50
N LYS A 117 -6.44 8.26 3.36
CA LYS A 117 -7.88 8.17 3.10
C LYS A 117 -8.43 6.76 3.29
N GLY A 118 -7.63 5.73 3.00
CA GLY A 118 -8.03 4.34 3.19
C GLY A 118 -7.79 3.88 4.62
N LEU A 119 -6.52 3.71 4.99
CA LEU A 119 -6.18 3.04 6.25
C LEU A 119 -6.37 3.91 7.50
N ARG A 120 -5.96 5.18 7.44
CA ARG A 120 -5.92 6.05 8.63
C ARG A 120 -7.28 6.22 9.31
N PRO A 121 -8.41 6.41 8.59
CA PRO A 121 -9.72 6.52 9.23
C PRO A 121 -10.08 5.30 10.08
N HIS A 122 -9.85 4.09 9.55
CA HIS A 122 -10.10 2.84 10.27
C HIS A 122 -9.21 2.72 11.52
N LEU A 123 -7.90 2.88 11.36
CA LEU A 123 -6.95 2.80 12.49
C LEU A 123 -7.25 3.84 13.58
N THR A 124 -7.57 5.07 13.18
CA THR A 124 -7.91 6.15 14.13
C THR A 124 -9.17 5.83 14.93
N ARG A 125 -10.16 5.19 14.29
CA ARG A 125 -11.43 4.84 14.93
C ARG A 125 -11.28 3.70 15.93
N TRP A 126 -10.49 2.68 15.56
CA TRP A 126 -10.51 1.37 16.24
C TRP A 126 -9.24 1.03 17.00
N GLN A 127 -8.06 1.28 16.43
CA GLN A 127 -6.79 0.73 16.92
C GLN A 127 -6.55 1.01 18.41
N ALA A 128 -6.67 2.27 18.82
CA ALA A 128 -6.41 2.67 20.21
C ALA A 128 -7.44 2.09 21.19
N LYS A 129 -8.73 2.05 20.81
CA LYS A 129 -9.81 1.53 21.66
C LYS A 129 -9.68 0.03 21.85
N PHE A 130 -9.46 -0.69 20.75
CA PHE A 130 -9.32 -2.13 20.76
C PHE A 130 -8.05 -2.53 21.52
N ARG A 131 -6.89 -1.93 21.21
CA ARG A 131 -5.62 -2.24 21.88
C ARG A 131 -5.72 -2.08 23.40
N ARG A 132 -6.25 -0.95 23.88
CA ARG A 132 -6.41 -0.72 25.32
C ARG A 132 -7.30 -1.76 25.99
N TRP A 133 -8.42 -2.09 25.37
CA TRP A 133 -9.33 -3.11 25.91
C TRP A 133 -8.69 -4.49 25.89
N TYR A 134 -7.98 -4.83 24.81
CA TYR A 134 -7.36 -6.14 24.61
C TYR A 134 -6.22 -6.39 25.58
N GLU A 135 -5.33 -5.40 25.78
CA GLU A 135 -4.27 -5.44 26.79
C GLU A 135 -4.84 -5.68 28.19
N TRP A 136 -5.88 -4.92 28.56
CA TRP A 136 -6.57 -5.13 29.83
C TRP A 136 -7.19 -6.53 29.94
N ARG A 137 -7.85 -7.04 28.89
CA ARG A 137 -8.47 -8.38 28.91
C ARG A 137 -7.43 -9.49 29.03
N ILE A 138 -6.31 -9.40 28.32
CA ILE A 138 -5.20 -10.37 28.40
C ILE A 138 -4.67 -10.41 29.83
N GLU A 139 -4.48 -9.25 30.47
CA GLU A 139 -4.02 -9.21 31.86
C GLU A 139 -5.00 -9.87 32.82
N GLN A 140 -6.32 -9.73 32.61
CA GLN A 140 -7.32 -10.41 33.42
C GLN A 140 -7.33 -11.92 33.20
N GLU A 141 -7.23 -12.36 31.94
CA GLU A 141 -7.17 -13.77 31.58
C GLU A 141 -5.98 -14.45 32.25
N ASN A 142 -4.80 -13.83 32.15
CA ASN A 142 -3.57 -14.32 32.77
C ASN A 142 -3.60 -14.34 34.31
N LYS A 143 -4.31 -13.39 34.95
CA LYS A 143 -4.44 -13.34 36.42
C LYS A 143 -5.35 -14.42 36.99
N ASN A 144 -6.28 -14.92 36.18
CA ASN A 144 -7.30 -15.87 36.60
C ASN A 144 -7.01 -17.29 36.11
N ASP A 145 -5.76 -17.58 35.70
CA ASP A 145 -5.35 -18.85 35.09
C ASP A 145 -6.27 -19.27 33.93
N GLY A 146 -6.70 -18.28 33.15
CA GLY A 146 -7.54 -18.46 31.98
C GLY A 146 -6.84 -19.23 30.87
N MET A 147 -7.64 -19.81 29.97
CA MET A 147 -7.17 -20.71 28.90
C MET A 147 -7.58 -20.22 27.51
N LEU A 148 -8.23 -19.05 27.42
CA LEU A 148 -8.63 -18.50 26.14
C LEU A 148 -7.40 -18.08 25.33
N THR A 149 -7.42 -18.47 24.07
CA THR A 149 -6.44 -18.02 23.09
C THR A 149 -6.60 -16.52 22.79
N PRO A 150 -5.56 -15.86 22.26
CA PRO A 150 -5.65 -14.49 21.75
C PRO A 150 -6.84 -14.24 20.81
N GLN A 151 -7.16 -15.23 19.96
CA GLN A 151 -8.24 -15.21 18.97
C GLN A 151 -9.62 -15.37 19.59
N GLU A 152 -9.77 -16.24 20.59
CA GLU A 152 -11.02 -16.34 21.35
C GLU A 152 -11.26 -15.08 22.17
N LEU A 153 -10.23 -14.56 22.82
CA LEU A 153 -10.33 -13.38 23.67
C LEU A 153 -10.76 -12.14 22.88
N GLN A 154 -10.22 -11.91 21.68
CA GLN A 154 -10.60 -10.72 20.89
C GLN A 154 -12.08 -10.70 20.49
N ARG A 155 -12.72 -11.88 20.36
CA ARG A 155 -14.14 -12.01 20.00
C ARG A 155 -15.07 -11.48 21.07
N GLU A 156 -14.60 -11.37 22.32
CA GLU A 156 -15.35 -10.79 23.42
C GLU A 156 -15.40 -9.25 23.40
N TYR A 157 -14.73 -8.60 22.45
CA TYR A 157 -14.76 -7.14 22.38
C TYR A 157 -16.20 -6.67 22.17
N PRO A 158 -16.72 -5.70 22.96
CA PRO A 158 -18.12 -5.28 22.85
C PRO A 158 -18.56 -4.80 21.46
N HIS A 159 -17.60 -4.41 20.61
CA HIS A 159 -17.84 -3.99 19.23
C HIS A 159 -17.13 -4.88 18.22
N TYR A 160 -16.86 -6.14 18.55
CA TYR A 160 -16.08 -7.07 17.73
C TYR A 160 -16.65 -7.21 16.31
N GLU A 161 -17.94 -7.48 16.16
CA GLU A 161 -18.55 -7.68 14.83
C GLU A 161 -18.39 -6.45 13.93
N GLN A 162 -18.67 -5.25 14.45
CA GLN A 162 -18.50 -4.01 13.69
C GLN A 162 -17.04 -3.74 13.32
N LEU A 163 -16.13 -3.96 14.28
CA LEU A 163 -14.69 -3.82 14.08
C LEU A 163 -14.19 -4.76 12.99
N LYS A 164 -14.60 -6.03 13.06
CA LYS A 164 -14.22 -7.11 12.15
C LYS A 164 -14.73 -6.85 10.74
N GLU A 165 -16.00 -6.50 10.58
CA GLU A 165 -16.57 -6.16 9.27
C GLU A 165 -15.82 -4.99 8.60
N GLU A 166 -15.59 -3.90 9.35
CA GLU A 166 -14.84 -2.76 8.82
C GLU A 166 -13.39 -3.12 8.49
N LEU A 167 -12.75 -3.98 9.30
CA LEU A 167 -11.39 -4.45 9.05
C LEU A 167 -11.31 -5.28 7.76
N LYS A 168 -12.26 -6.20 7.54
CA LYS A 168 -12.33 -7.03 6.33
C LYS A 168 -12.57 -6.19 5.08
N ILE A 169 -13.44 -5.19 5.15
CA ILE A 169 -13.68 -4.25 4.04
C ILE A 169 -12.37 -3.56 3.65
N ILE A 170 -11.68 -2.95 4.62
CA ILE A 170 -10.41 -2.25 4.35
C ILE A 170 -9.32 -3.20 3.85
N ASN A 171 -9.29 -4.43 4.36
CA ASN A 171 -8.33 -5.43 3.93
C ASN A 171 -8.54 -5.87 2.47
N VAL A 172 -9.79 -6.05 2.04
CA VAL A 172 -10.11 -6.32 0.63
C VAL A 172 -9.69 -5.14 -0.26
N GLU A 173 -9.99 -3.91 0.15
CA GLU A 173 -9.56 -2.71 -0.58
C GLU A 173 -8.03 -2.56 -0.62
N LEU A 174 -7.31 -2.98 0.43
CA LEU A 174 -5.86 -3.02 0.44
C LEU A 174 -5.29 -4.02 -0.56
N ILE A 175 -5.82 -5.24 -0.60
CA ILE A 175 -5.39 -6.27 -1.57
C ILE A 175 -5.61 -5.75 -3.00
N GLN A 176 -6.76 -5.15 -3.26
CA GLN A 176 -7.07 -4.51 -4.53
C GLN A 176 -6.02 -3.43 -4.87
N TYR A 177 -5.70 -2.57 -3.92
CA TYR A 177 -4.64 -1.57 -4.06
C TYR A 177 -3.25 -2.16 -4.34
N VAL A 178 -2.90 -3.30 -3.73
CA VAL A 178 -1.64 -4.01 -4.01
C VAL A 178 -1.59 -4.44 -5.48
N ASN A 179 -2.68 -4.99 -6.00
CA ASN A 179 -2.76 -5.41 -7.40
C ASN A 179 -2.61 -4.23 -8.38
N GLU A 180 -3.21 -3.07 -8.06
CA GLU A 180 -3.04 -1.85 -8.87
C GLU A 180 -1.60 -1.34 -8.86
N LEU A 181 -0.91 -1.44 -7.71
CA LEU A 181 0.51 -1.11 -7.64
C LEU A 181 1.37 -2.10 -8.42
N GLU A 182 1.01 -3.38 -8.43
CA GLU A 182 1.68 -4.38 -9.27
C GLU A 182 1.55 -4.02 -10.75
N LYS A 183 0.33 -3.70 -11.19
CA LYS A 183 0.05 -3.25 -12.55
C LYS A 183 0.90 -2.02 -12.92
N LEU A 184 1.01 -1.05 -12.03
CA LEU A 184 1.86 0.13 -12.26
C LEU A 184 3.35 -0.21 -12.29
N ALA A 185 3.79 -1.17 -11.47
CA ALA A 185 5.19 -1.58 -11.36
C ALA A 185 5.67 -2.42 -12.55
N HIS A 186 4.84 -3.33 -13.02
CA HIS A 186 5.21 -4.36 -14.00
C HIS A 186 4.58 -4.13 -15.38
N GLY A 187 3.64 -3.20 -15.50
CA GLY A 187 2.75 -3.10 -16.65
C GLY A 187 1.68 -4.18 -16.64
N ASP A 188 0.73 -4.08 -17.57
CA ASP A 188 -0.17 -5.20 -17.86
C ASP A 188 0.68 -6.34 -18.44
N LYS A 189 1.01 -7.34 -17.62
CA LYS A 189 1.56 -8.60 -18.14
C LYS A 189 0.44 -9.25 -18.98
N PRO A 190 0.73 -9.72 -20.21
CA PRO A 190 -0.19 -10.58 -20.95
C PRO A 190 -0.46 -11.89 -20.19
#